data_AF-A0A1F5E3X3-F1
#
_entry.id   AF-A0A1F5E3X3-F1
#
_cell.length_a   1.000
_cell.length_b   1.000
_cell.length_c   1.000
_cell.angle_alpha   90.00
_cell.angle_beta   90.00
_cell.angle_gamma   90.00
#
_symmetry.space_group_name_H-M   'P 1'
#
loop_
_entity.id
_entity.type
_entity.pdbx_description
1 polymer ?
#
loop_
_entity_poly.entity_id
_entity_poly.type
_entity_poly.pdbx_seq_one_letter_code
_entity_poly.pdbx_strand_id
1 'polypeptide(L)'
;MKSSIDKFNKKRKRDTNIMCGAGKGRSIMTFYKMFPDTTSTFSKTEMEKFIKMGCKLVGKEKIQIYPLREITEKYIGRKKVDFFTLDVEGIDMEVLRSNNWNEFRPKVICVENSFEAESYLASKNYKKVGQTRINSIYLLSKTEKRP
;
A
#
# COMPACT_ATOMS: atom_id res chain seq x y z
N MET A 1 -8.91 -10.59 23.16
CA MET A 1 -8.38 -11.20 21.91
C MET A 1 -7.10 -10.45 21.56
N LYS A 2 -5.95 -11.12 21.39
CA LYS A 2 -4.71 -10.43 20.95
C LYS A 2 -4.87 -10.01 19.50
N SER A 3 -4.59 -8.73 19.19
CA SER A 3 -4.65 -8.21 17.83
C SER A 3 -3.66 -8.97 16.94
N SER A 4 -3.89 -9.00 15.61
CA SER A 4 -2.92 -9.56 14.67
C SER A 4 -1.54 -8.92 14.83
N ILE A 5 -1.49 -7.65 15.21
CA ILE A 5 -0.25 -6.91 15.49
C ILE A 5 0.49 -7.45 16.70
N ASP A 6 -0.18 -7.86 17.77
CA ASP A 6 0.50 -8.45 18.93
C ASP A 6 1.24 -9.74 18.54
N LYS A 7 0.66 -10.51 17.61
CA LYS A 7 1.30 -11.72 17.05
C LYS A 7 2.51 -11.34 16.20
N PHE A 8 2.39 -10.32 15.35
CA PHE A 8 3.51 -9.82 14.54
C PHE A 8 4.64 -9.28 15.43
N ASN A 9 4.36 -8.43 16.41
CA ASN A 9 5.35 -7.89 17.34
C ASN A 9 6.10 -9.00 18.09
N LYS A 10 5.42 -10.10 18.44
CA LYS A 10 6.06 -11.25 19.10
C LYS A 10 6.99 -12.05 18.17
N LYS A 11 6.59 -12.27 16.92
CA LYS A 11 7.28 -13.18 15.98
C LYS A 11 8.25 -12.48 15.01
N ARG A 12 8.01 -11.20 14.72
CA ARG A 12 8.75 -10.38 13.77
C ARG A 12 9.30 -9.15 14.50
N LYS A 13 10.16 -9.39 15.50
CA LYS A 13 10.67 -8.36 16.42
C LYS A 13 11.47 -7.23 15.75
N ARG A 14 11.89 -7.42 14.50
CA ARG A 14 12.60 -6.41 13.70
C ARG A 14 11.67 -5.54 12.86
N ASP A 15 10.40 -5.90 12.78
CA ASP A 15 9.41 -5.18 11.98
C ASP A 15 8.77 -4.07 12.81
N THR A 16 8.48 -2.95 12.14
CA THR A 16 7.69 -1.86 12.69
C THR A 16 6.29 -1.93 12.11
N ASN A 17 5.30 -2.29 12.93
CA ASN A 17 3.89 -2.25 12.53
C ASN A 17 3.36 -0.82 12.68
N ILE A 18 2.78 -0.25 11.62
CA ILE A 18 2.25 1.12 11.61
C ILE A 18 0.73 1.05 11.51
N MET A 19 0.05 1.54 12.55
CA MET A 19 -1.42 1.52 12.66
C MET A 19 -2.07 2.75 12.03
N CYS A 20 -1.99 2.86 10.71
CA CYS A 20 -2.68 3.89 9.94
C CYS A 20 -3.09 3.37 8.56
N GLY A 21 -3.97 4.11 7.87
CA GLY A 21 -4.20 3.89 6.44
C GLY A 21 -3.26 4.74 5.59
N ALA A 22 -2.96 4.26 4.39
CA ALA A 22 -2.27 5.01 3.35
C ALA A 22 -3.27 5.46 2.29
N GLY A 23 -3.18 6.69 1.81
CA GLY A 23 -4.11 7.20 0.79
C GLY A 23 -3.67 8.53 0.19
N LYS A 24 -4.55 9.19 -0.57
CA LYS A 24 -4.24 10.44 -1.29
C LYS A 24 -3.75 11.59 -0.39
N GLY A 25 -4.22 11.65 0.86
CA GLY A 25 -3.92 12.74 1.78
C GLY A 25 -4.41 12.48 3.19
N ARG A 26 -4.21 13.46 4.09
CA ARG A 26 -4.67 13.36 5.48
C ARG A 26 -6.19 13.37 5.55
N SER A 27 -6.76 12.34 6.14
CA SER A 27 -8.19 12.25 6.41
C SER A 27 -8.46 11.25 7.53
N ILE A 28 -9.69 11.20 8.03
CA ILE A 28 -10.15 10.13 8.90
C ILE A 28 -11.21 9.35 8.12
N MET A 29 -10.96 8.06 7.88
CA MET A 29 -11.88 7.19 7.17
C MET A 29 -12.46 6.13 8.11
N THR A 30 -13.63 5.61 7.75
CA THR A 30 -14.23 4.48 8.47
C THR A 30 -13.73 3.20 7.83
N PHE A 31 -13.00 2.39 8.58
CA PHE A 31 -12.65 1.03 8.20
C PHE A 31 -13.78 0.09 8.62
N TYR A 32 -14.34 -0.62 7.64
CA TYR A 32 -15.38 -1.62 7.84
C TYR A 32 -14.71 -2.99 7.97
N LYS A 33 -14.71 -3.53 9.19
CA LYS A 33 -14.15 -4.85 9.48
C LYS A 33 -15.19 -5.89 9.11
N MET A 34 -14.85 -6.77 8.17
CA MET A 34 -15.74 -7.80 7.64
C MET A 34 -15.30 -9.21 8.08
N PHE A 35 -16.19 -10.18 7.93
CA PHE A 35 -15.88 -11.61 8.02
C PHE A 35 -16.38 -12.32 6.75
N PRO A 36 -15.50 -13.02 6.00
CA PRO A 36 -14.07 -13.20 6.25
C PRO A 36 -13.26 -11.89 6.21
N ASP A 37 -12.15 -11.84 6.96
CA ASP A 37 -11.36 -10.62 7.19
C ASP A 37 -10.74 -10.05 5.92
N THR A 38 -10.46 -10.91 4.93
CA THR A 38 -10.04 -10.57 3.56
C THR A 38 -11.01 -9.67 2.81
N THR A 39 -12.24 -9.47 3.30
CA THR A 39 -13.24 -8.58 2.68
C THR A 39 -13.37 -7.23 3.41
N SER A 40 -12.49 -6.96 4.39
CA SER A 40 -12.49 -5.67 5.11
C SER A 40 -12.08 -4.53 4.18
N THR A 41 -12.73 -3.38 4.31
CA THR A 41 -12.58 -2.29 3.33
C THR A 41 -12.81 -0.91 3.95
N PHE A 42 -12.26 0.12 3.31
CA PHE A 42 -12.59 1.52 3.59
C PHE A 42 -13.81 2.03 2.80
N SER A 43 -14.27 1.26 1.80
CA SER A 43 -15.40 1.63 0.95
C SER A 43 -16.73 1.16 1.55
N LYS A 44 -17.62 2.10 1.85
CA LYS A 44 -18.97 1.79 2.31
C LYS A 44 -19.74 0.98 1.27
N THR A 45 -19.60 1.32 -0.01
CA THR A 45 -20.26 0.65 -1.12
C THR A 45 -19.79 -0.80 -1.27
N GLU A 46 -18.48 -1.06 -1.15
CA GLU A 46 -17.96 -2.44 -1.20
C GLU A 46 -18.42 -3.25 0.01
N MET A 47 -18.42 -2.66 1.20
CA MET A 47 -18.98 -3.30 2.40
C MET A 47 -20.44 -3.72 2.18
N GLU A 48 -21.28 -2.85 1.61
CA GLU A 48 -22.68 -3.17 1.31
C GLU A 48 -22.82 -4.30 0.27
N LYS A 49 -21.94 -4.35 -0.74
CA LYS A 49 -21.88 -5.47 -1.70
C LYS A 49 -21.49 -6.78 -1.01
N PHE A 50 -20.45 -6.77 -0.18
CA PHE A 50 -20.01 -7.97 0.54
C PHE A 50 -21.09 -8.50 1.48
N ILE A 51 -21.86 -7.63 2.14
CA ILE A 51 -23.03 -8.06 2.94
C ILE A 51 -24.04 -8.79 2.07
N LYS A 52 -24.37 -8.27 0.87
CA LYS A 52 -25.30 -8.93 -0.06
C LYS A 52 -24.76 -10.27 -0.58
N MET A 53 -23.45 -10.43 -0.64
CA MET A 53 -22.77 -11.69 -0.98
C MET A 53 -22.65 -12.67 0.20
N GLY A 54 -23.21 -12.34 1.36
CA GLY A 54 -23.23 -13.21 2.55
C GLY A 54 -22.10 -12.99 3.55
N CYS A 55 -21.23 -11.99 3.35
CA CYS A 55 -20.22 -11.60 4.33
C CYS A 55 -20.87 -10.88 5.52
N LYS A 56 -20.18 -10.85 6.67
CA LYS A 56 -20.70 -10.22 7.89
C LYS A 56 -19.90 -8.99 8.25
N LEU A 57 -20.56 -7.88 8.55
CA LEU A 57 -19.92 -6.72 9.17
C LEU A 57 -19.67 -7.02 10.65
N VAL A 58 -18.41 -7.09 11.07
CA VAL A 58 -18.01 -7.42 12.45
C VAL A 58 -17.55 -6.19 13.24
N GLY A 59 -17.35 -5.05 12.59
CA GLY A 59 -17.07 -3.80 13.29
C GLY A 59 -16.80 -2.61 12.37
N LYS A 60 -16.75 -1.42 12.97
CA LYS A 60 -16.34 -0.17 12.31
C LYS A 60 -15.29 0.51 13.17
N GLU A 61 -14.29 1.10 12.54
CA GLU A 61 -13.21 1.80 13.24
C GLU A 61 -12.84 3.08 12.49
N LYS A 62 -12.61 4.17 13.21
CA LYS A 62 -12.11 5.41 12.61
C LYS A 62 -10.59 5.32 12.54
N ILE A 63 -10.05 5.27 11.33
CA ILE A 63 -8.62 5.16 11.08
C ILE A 63 -8.12 6.45 10.45
N GLN A 64 -7.01 6.95 10.98
CA GLN A 64 -6.29 8.07 10.40
C GLN A 64 -5.57 7.62 9.13
N ILE A 65 -5.78 8.37 8.05
CA ILE A 65 -5.14 8.18 6.75
C ILE A 65 -4.01 9.20 6.60
N TYR A 66 -2.90 8.77 6.03
CA TYR A 66 -1.76 9.61 5.68
C TYR A 66 -1.33 9.37 4.22
N PRO A 67 -0.78 10.39 3.55
CA PRO A 67 -0.09 10.17 2.28
C PRO A 67 1.20 9.36 2.50
N LEU A 68 1.58 8.56 1.50
CA LEU A 68 2.74 7.67 1.55
C LEU A 68 4.02 8.45 1.89
N ARG A 69 4.19 9.67 1.35
CA ARG A 69 5.35 10.52 1.67
C ARG A 69 5.54 10.72 3.17
N GLU A 70 4.47 11.00 3.92
CA GLU A 70 4.56 11.28 5.36
C GLU A 70 4.86 10.01 6.16
N ILE A 71 4.29 8.87 5.73
CA ILE A 71 4.60 7.57 6.33
C ILE A 71 6.10 7.28 6.12
N THR A 72 6.60 7.44 4.90
CA THR A 72 8.00 7.14 4.58
C THR A 72 8.97 8.10 5.23
N GLU A 73 8.69 9.41 5.25
CA GLU A 73 9.51 10.42 5.91
C GLU A 73 9.66 10.11 7.41
N LYS A 74 8.55 9.75 8.08
CA LYS A 74 8.54 9.48 9.51
C LYS A 74 9.27 8.18 9.90
N TYR A 75 9.04 7.09 9.17
CA TYR A 75 9.49 5.76 9.60
C TYR A 75 10.73 5.24 8.86
N ILE A 76 10.99 5.73 7.64
CA ILE A 76 12.12 5.31 6.79
C ILE A 76 13.19 6.40 6.73
N GLY A 77 12.78 7.67 6.56
CA GLY A 77 13.67 8.80 6.34
C GLY A 77 14.48 8.63 5.05
N ARG A 78 15.80 8.84 5.12
CA ARG A 78 16.71 8.74 3.95
C ARG A 78 17.32 7.35 3.72
N LYS A 79 16.81 6.31 4.39
CA LYS A 79 17.34 4.94 4.24
C LYS A 79 17.03 4.41 2.83
N LYS A 80 18.00 3.69 2.25
CA LYS A 80 17.76 2.96 1.00
C LYS A 80 16.81 1.80 1.27
N VAL A 81 15.82 1.64 0.41
CA VAL A 81 14.86 0.53 0.46
C VAL A 81 15.06 -0.33 -0.78
N ASP A 82 15.43 -1.59 -0.59
CA ASP A 82 15.67 -2.51 -1.70
C ASP A 82 14.36 -2.97 -2.35
N PHE A 83 13.31 -3.14 -1.56
CA PHE A 83 12.03 -3.67 -2.03
C PHE A 83 10.85 -3.00 -1.34
N PHE A 84 9.86 -2.60 -2.14
CA PHE A 84 8.58 -2.06 -1.70
C PHE A 84 7.44 -2.80 -2.39
N THR A 85 6.49 -3.29 -1.60
CA THR A 85 5.26 -3.89 -2.10
C THR A 85 4.09 -3.02 -1.73
N LEU A 86 3.15 -2.84 -2.64
CA LEU A 86 1.89 -2.18 -2.37
C LEU A 86 0.75 -3.10 -2.78
N ASP A 87 -0.14 -3.31 -1.82
CA ASP A 87 -1.35 -4.09 -1.94
C ASP A 87 -2.37 -3.45 -0.99
N VAL A 88 -3.21 -2.57 -1.53
CA VAL A 88 -4.20 -1.80 -0.75
C VAL A 88 -5.62 -1.93 -1.30
N GLU A 89 -5.91 -3.04 -1.98
CA GLU A 89 -7.27 -3.45 -2.40
C GLU A 89 -8.04 -2.31 -3.09
N GLY A 90 -7.47 -1.77 -4.18
CA GLY A 90 -8.17 -0.90 -5.13
C GLY A 90 -7.89 0.60 -5.00
N ILE A 91 -7.01 1.04 -4.10
CA ILE A 91 -6.56 2.46 -4.00
C ILE A 91 -5.05 2.64 -4.20
N ASP A 92 -4.39 1.65 -4.77
CA ASP A 92 -2.94 1.58 -4.97
C ASP A 92 -2.40 2.81 -5.69
N MET A 93 -3.13 3.28 -6.70
CA MET A 93 -2.74 4.46 -7.46
C MET A 93 -2.81 5.76 -6.65
N GLU A 94 -3.76 5.89 -5.72
CA GLU A 94 -3.80 7.05 -4.83
C GLU A 94 -2.59 7.06 -3.89
N VAL A 95 -2.24 5.88 -3.36
CA VAL A 95 -1.09 5.72 -2.49
C VAL A 95 0.22 6.00 -3.25
N LEU A 96 0.42 5.44 -4.45
CA LEU A 96 1.58 5.70 -5.29
C LEU A 96 1.73 7.20 -5.64
N ARG A 97 0.61 7.86 -5.97
CA ARG A 97 0.59 9.30 -6.30
C ARG A 97 0.89 10.20 -5.11
N SER A 98 0.61 9.74 -3.90
CA SER A 98 0.89 10.48 -2.66
C SER A 98 2.35 10.41 -2.21
N ASN A 99 3.21 9.68 -2.93
CA ASN A 99 4.63 9.52 -2.62
C ASN A 99 5.47 10.74 -3.06
N ASN A 100 6.60 10.94 -2.38
CA ASN A 100 7.67 11.83 -2.84
C ASN A 100 8.77 11.00 -3.54
N TRP A 101 8.70 10.92 -4.87
CA TRP A 101 9.61 10.11 -5.70
C TRP A 101 11.05 10.66 -5.81
N ASN A 102 11.32 11.85 -5.27
CA ASN A 102 12.67 12.39 -5.15
C ASN A 102 13.36 11.91 -3.86
N GLU A 103 12.60 11.47 -2.87
CA GLU A 103 13.13 11.06 -1.55
C GLU A 103 12.95 9.56 -1.31
N PHE A 104 11.71 9.07 -1.38
CA PHE A 104 11.40 7.65 -1.23
C PHE A 104 11.37 6.98 -2.59
N ARG A 105 12.50 6.34 -2.93
CA ARG A 105 12.70 5.71 -4.24
C ARG A 105 13.26 4.29 -4.10
N PRO A 106 12.40 3.30 -3.78
CA PRO A 106 12.80 1.91 -3.62
C PRO A 106 13.48 1.35 -4.88
N LYS A 107 14.43 0.43 -4.73
CA LYS A 107 15.10 -0.19 -5.87
C LYS A 107 14.14 -1.04 -6.70
N VAL A 108 13.29 -1.82 -6.03
CA VAL A 108 12.26 -2.67 -6.66
C VAL A 108 10.90 -2.35 -6.08
N ILE A 109 9.88 -2.25 -6.94
CA ILE A 109 8.49 -2.04 -6.57
C ILE A 109 7.65 -3.20 -7.10
N CYS A 110 6.78 -3.77 -6.28
CA CYS A 110 5.76 -4.71 -6.70
C CYS A 110 4.38 -4.13 -6.37
N VAL A 111 3.52 -4.01 -7.37
CA VAL A 111 2.13 -3.53 -7.22
C VAL A 111 1.20 -4.41 -8.05
N GLU A 112 -0.09 -4.31 -7.80
CA GLU A 112 -1.08 -4.97 -8.65
C GLU A 112 -0.94 -4.59 -10.13
N ASN A 113 -1.22 -5.57 -11.00
CA ASN A 113 -1.18 -5.41 -12.45
C ASN A 113 -2.23 -4.40 -12.90
N SER A 114 -1.80 -3.20 -13.25
CA SER A 114 -2.65 -2.23 -13.95
C SER A 114 -1.86 -1.43 -14.98
N PHE A 115 -2.52 -1.11 -16.10
CA PHE A 115 -1.94 -0.26 -17.14
C PHE A 115 -1.58 1.13 -16.63
N GLU A 116 -2.38 1.63 -15.69
CA GLU A 116 -2.18 2.92 -15.03
C GLU A 116 -0.91 2.92 -14.16
N ALA A 117 -0.70 1.89 -13.32
CA ALA A 117 0.51 1.77 -12.52
C ALA A 117 1.76 1.64 -13.40
N GLU A 118 1.68 0.86 -14.48
CA GLU A 118 2.79 0.69 -15.42
C GLU A 118 3.21 2.02 -16.05
N SER A 119 2.26 2.77 -16.61
CA SER A 119 2.52 4.09 -17.21
C SER A 119 3.03 5.10 -16.17
N TYR A 120 2.45 5.10 -14.98
CA TYR A 120 2.84 6.00 -13.91
C TYR A 120 4.27 5.72 -13.42
N LEU A 121 4.60 4.46 -13.15
CA LEU A 121 5.93 4.07 -12.69
C LEU A 121 7.00 4.26 -13.78
N ALA A 122 6.65 4.03 -15.05
CA ALA A 122 7.51 4.38 -16.19
C ALA A 122 7.88 5.88 -16.17
N SER A 123 6.91 6.76 -15.90
CA SER A 123 7.16 8.21 -15.75
C SER A 123 8.08 8.57 -14.57
N LYS A 124 8.29 7.63 -13.63
CA LYS A 124 9.21 7.76 -12.48
C LYS A 124 10.53 7.00 -12.69
N ASN A 125 10.85 6.66 -13.94
CA ASN A 125 12.02 5.87 -14.37
C ASN A 125 12.07 4.46 -13.76
N TYR A 126 10.93 3.82 -13.58
CA TYR A 126 10.87 2.40 -13.28
C TYR A 126 10.55 1.60 -14.54
N LYS A 127 11.27 0.51 -14.75
CA LYS A 127 11.04 -0.42 -15.85
C LYS A 127 10.40 -1.70 -15.31
N LYS A 128 9.34 -2.17 -15.97
CA LYS A 128 8.76 -3.47 -15.68
C LYS A 128 9.76 -4.58 -16.03
N VAL A 129 10.05 -5.46 -15.08
CA VAL A 129 11.03 -6.55 -15.21
C VAL A 129 10.43 -7.94 -15.04
N GLY A 130 9.19 -8.01 -14.56
CA GLY A 130 8.46 -9.27 -14.43
C GLY A 130 7.01 -9.01 -14.07
N GLN A 131 6.18 -10.04 -14.22
CA GLN A 131 4.79 -10.03 -13.79
C GLN A 131 4.34 -11.44 -13.43
N THR A 132 3.38 -11.52 -12.53
CA THR A 132 2.54 -12.67 -12.27
C THR A 132 1.16 -12.42 -12.88
N ARG A 133 0.17 -13.29 -12.61
CA ARG A 133 -1.21 -13.05 -13.06
C ARG A 133 -1.80 -11.75 -12.49
N ILE A 134 -1.45 -11.41 -11.26
CA ILE A 134 -2.09 -10.30 -10.52
C ILE A 134 -1.14 -9.17 -10.15
N ASN A 135 0.18 -9.38 -10.16
CA ASN A 135 1.17 -8.39 -9.71
C ASN A 135 2.27 -8.15 -10.76
N SER A 136 2.74 -6.90 -10.87
CA SER A 136 3.85 -6.48 -11.73
C SER A 136 5.02 -6.01 -10.88
N ILE A 137 6.23 -6.37 -11.31
CA ILE A 137 7.49 -6.03 -10.65
C ILE A 137 8.24 -5.02 -11.51
N TYR A 138 8.66 -3.93 -10.88
CA TYR A 138 9.34 -2.82 -11.51
C TYR A 138 10.68 -2.57 -10.85
N LEU A 139 11.73 -2.37 -11.66
CA LEU A 139 13.07 -2.04 -11.22
C LEU A 139 13.36 -0.57 -11.52
N LEU A 140 13.95 0.14 -10.56
CA LEU A 140 14.43 1.50 -10.79
C LEU A 140 15.53 1.47 -11.86
N SER A 141 15.30 2.14 -12.99
CA SER A 141 16.28 2.28 -14.06
C SER A 141 17.45 3.10 -13.56
N LYS A 142 18.68 2.65 -13.84
CA LYS A 142 19.86 3.52 -13.69
C LYS A 142 19.66 4.70 -14.63
N THR A 143 19.78 5.92 -14.13
CA THR A 143 20.00 7.07 -15.01
C THR A 143 21.29 6.78 -15.76
N GLU A 144 21.21 6.59 -17.08
CA GLU A 144 22.39 6.70 -17.92
C GLU A 144 22.96 8.08 -17.62
N LYS A 145 24.18 8.14 -17.06
CA LYS A 145 25.00 9.32 -17.27
C LYS A 145 25.15 9.38 -18.78
N ARG A 146 24.45 10.30 -19.43
CA ARG A 146 24.75 10.64 -20.82
C ARG A 146 26.26 10.96 -20.85
N PRO A 147 27.04 10.32 -21.73
CA PRO A 147 28.45 10.64 -21.89
C PRO A 147 28.63 12.12 -22.25
#